data_AF-A0A520YF11-F1
#
_entry.id   AF-A0A520YF11-F1
#
_cell.length_a   1.000
_cell.length_b   1.000
_cell.length_c   1.000
_cell.angle_alpha   90.00
_cell.angle_beta   90.00
_cell.angle_gamma   90.00
#
_symmetry.space_group_name_H-M   'P 1'
#
loop_
_entity.id
_entity.type
_entity.pdbx_description
1 polymer ?
#
loop_
_entity_poly.entity_id
_entity_poly.type
_entity_poly.pdbx_seq_one_letter_code
_entity_poly.pdbx_strand_id
1 'polypeptide(L)' 'MRYEGQIYRPPSEADAYILQATVGCSWNHCTYCDMYRSKTFRVRDLHETLAHIEEAGQS' A
#
# COMPACT_ATOMS: atom_id res chain seq x y z
N MET A 1 -3.14 -5.51 10.87
CA MET A 1 -2.69 -4.86 9.63
C MET A 1 -1.85 -5.84 8.81
N ARG A 2 -2.19 -6.14 7.55
CA ARG A 2 -1.37 -6.98 6.66
C ARG A 2 -0.86 -6.16 5.47
N TYR A 3 0.41 -5.77 5.55
CA TYR A 3 1.13 -5.12 4.46
C TYR A 3 1.85 -6.14 3.58
N GLU A 4 1.87 -5.90 2.28
CA GLU A 4 2.56 -6.76 1.32
C GLU A 4 3.79 -6.11 0.69
N GLY A 5 4.91 -6.81 0.82
CA GLY A 5 6.21 -6.39 0.33
C GLY A 5 6.77 -5.19 1.10
N GLN A 6 7.80 -4.57 0.53
CA GLN A 6 8.47 -3.42 1.14
C GLN A 6 7.53 -2.20 1.20
N ILE A 7 7.43 -1.57 2.36
CA ILE A 7 6.62 -0.37 2.57
C ILE A 7 7.56 0.81 2.82
N TYR A 8 7.34 1.88 2.08
CA TYR A 8 8.04 3.14 2.29
C TYR A 8 7.08 4.10 3.00
N ARG A 9 7.46 4.51 4.21
CA ARG A 9 6.74 5.51 5.00
C ARG A 9 7.75 6.51 5.57
N PRO A 10 7.86 7.72 5.01
CA PRO A 10 8.79 8.72 5.49
C PRO A 10 8.44 9.16 6.93
N PRO A 11 9.41 9.69 7.70
CA PRO A 11 9.15 10.15 9.08
C PRO A 11 8.05 11.20 9.19
N SER A 12 7.87 12.05 8.15
CA SER A 12 6.79 13.04 8.09
C SER A 12 5.39 12.42 8.05
N GLU A 13 5.29 11.14 7.70
CA GLU A 13 4.05 10.36 7.61
C GLU A 13 4.01 9.25 8.67
N ALA A 14 4.81 9.34 9.74
CA ALA A 14 4.93 8.27 10.74
C ALA A 14 3.58 7.86 11.33
N ASP A 15 2.72 8.85 11.59
CA ASP A 15 1.38 8.67 12.16
C ASP A 15 0.30 8.46 11.09
N ALA A 16 0.65 8.51 9.80
CA ALA A 16 -0.30 8.28 8.72
C ALA A 16 -0.57 6.79 8.54
N TYR A 17 -1.86 6.46 8.32
CA TYR A 17 -2.28 5.11 7.97
C TYR A 17 -2.04 4.85 6.47
N ILE A 18 -1.38 3.74 6.15
CA ILE A 18 -1.17 3.30 4.76
C ILE A 18 -2.29 2.33 4.40
N LEU A 19 -3.21 2.75 3.52
CA LEU A 19 -4.22 1.85 2.97
C LEU A 19 -3.73 1.25 1.65
N GLN A 20 -3.49 -0.07 1.62
CA GLN A 20 -3.10 -0.76 0.39
C GLN A 20 -4.34 -1.25 -0.38
N ALA A 21 -4.90 -0.40 -1.24
CA ALA A 21 -5.95 -0.80 -2.20
C ALA A 21 -5.41 -1.63 -3.37
N THR A 22 -4.12 -1.46 -3.68
CA THR A 22 -3.41 -2.25 -4.70
C THR A 22 -2.04 -2.65 -4.16
N VAL A 23 -1.49 -3.74 -4.71
CA VAL A 23 -0.09 -4.12 -4.53
C VAL A 23 0.64 -3.75 -5.82
N GLY A 24 1.72 -2.97 -5.71
CA GLY A 24 2.44 -2.45 -6.87
C GLY A 24 1.78 -1.21 -7.48
N CYS A 25 2.05 -0.96 -8.76
CA CYS A 25 1.50 0.15 -9.52
C CYS A 25 1.04 -0.34 -10.89
N SER A 26 -0.17 0.04 -11.34
CA SER A 26 -0.70 -0.33 -12.66
C SER A 26 0.08 0.26 -13.82
N TRP A 27 0.86 1.32 -13.57
CA TRP A 27 1.68 1.99 -14.57
C TRP A 27 3.13 1.51 -14.56
N ASN A 28 3.81 1.53 -13.41
CA ASN A 28 5.20 1.05 -13.19
C ASN A 28 6.30 1.44 -14.23
N HIS A 29 6.11 2.51 -15.01
CA HIS A 29 7.09 2.99 -16.00
C HIS A 29 7.73 4.35 -15.65
N CYS A 30 7.53 4.84 -14.42
CA CYS A 30 8.13 6.11 -13.99
C CYS A 30 9.66 6.02 -13.91
N THR A 31 10.35 7.04 -14.40
CA THR A 31 11.82 7.14 -14.34
C THR A 31 12.33 7.26 -12.90
N TYR A 32 11.57 7.91 -12.03
CA TYR A 32 11.95 8.19 -10.64
C TYR A 32 11.47 7.15 -9.62
N CYS A 33 10.56 6.24 -9.98
CA CYS A 33 9.94 5.34 -9.01
C CYS A 33 10.78 4.08 -8.83
N ASP A 34 11.39 3.91 -7.66
CA ASP A 34 12.07 2.67 -7.27
C ASP A 34 11.15 1.71 -6.48
N MET A 35 10.18 2.28 -5.75
CA MET A 35 9.31 1.57 -4.81
C MET A 35 8.54 0.37 -5.42
N TYR A 36 8.12 0.47 -6.68
CA TYR A 36 7.25 -0.54 -7.32
C TYR A 36 7.97 -1.43 -8.33
N ARG A 37 9.26 -1.20 -8.62
CA ARG A 37 9.99 -1.93 -9.68
C ARG A 37 10.02 -3.44 -9.47
N SER A 38 10.10 -3.88 -8.23
CA SER A 38 10.14 -5.30 -7.84
C SER A 38 8.77 -5.91 -7.56
N LYS A 39 7.68 -5.15 -7.67
CA LYS A 39 6.32 -5.59 -7.31
C LYS A 39 5.52 -5.97 -8.54
N THR A 40 4.82 -7.10 -8.47
CA THR A 40 3.80 -7.45 -9.46
C THR A 40 2.51 -6.70 -9.13
N PHE A 41 1.96 -5.98 -10.11
CA PHE A 41 0.71 -5.25 -9.92
C PHE A 41 -0.46 -6.21 -9.72
N ARG A 42 -1.27 -5.98 -8.68
CA ARG A 42 -2.61 -6.53 -8.53
C ARG A 42 -3.51 -5.60 -7.73
N VAL A 43 -4.81 -5.67 -8.02
CA VAL A 43 -5.83 -5.09 -7.15
C VAL A 43 -6.00 -5.99 -5.93
N ARG A 44 -6.09 -5.40 -4.73
CA ARG A 44 -6.39 -6.17 -3.51
C ARG A 44 -7.88 -6.52 -3.48
N ASP A 45 -8.21 -7.64 -2.86
CA ASP A 45 -9.62 -8.00 -2.68
C ASP A 45 -10.35 -6.92 -1.87
N LEU A 46 -11.58 -6.59 -2.29
CA LEU A 46 -12.34 -5.50 -1.68
C LEU A 46 -12.64 -5.76 -0.20
N HIS A 47 -12.96 -7.01 0.17
CA HIS A 47 -13.23 -7.36 1.56
C HIS A 47 -11.97 -7.19 2.42
N GLU A 48 -10.80 -7.56 1.91
CA GLU A 48 -9.53 -7.31 2.60
C GLU A 48 -9.24 -5.82 2.78
N THR A 49 -9.50 -5.00 1.76
CA THR A 49 -9.32 -3.54 1.84
C THR A 49 -10.27 -2.91 2.85
N LEU A 50 -11.54 -3.31 2.86
CA LEU A 50 -12.54 -2.79 3.82
C LEU A 50 -12.20 -3.19 5.25
N ALA A 51 -11.78 -4.43 5.49
CA ALA A 51 -11.30 -4.86 6.81
C ALA A 51 -10.08 -4.03 7.29
N HIS A 52 -9.22 -3.61 6.36
CA HIS A 52 -8.09 -2.73 6.66
C HIS A 52 -8.56 -1.35 7.15
N ILE A 53 -9.59 -0.78 6.52
CA ILE A 53 -10.21 0.49 6.93
C ILE A 53 -10.90 0.36 8.29
N GLU A 54 -11.64 -0.71 8.51
CA GLU A 54 -12.30 -0.97 9.80
C GLU A 54 -11.29 -1.07 10.95
N GLU A 55 -10.18 -1.78 10.74
CA GLU A 55 -9.09 -1.88 11.71
C GLU A 55 -8.48 -0.50 12.02
N ALA A 56 -8.31 0.36 11.00
CA ALA A 56 -7.78 1.71 11.17
C ALA A 56 -8.74 2.64 11.93
N GLY A 57 -10.05 2.44 11.82
CA GLY A 57 -11.05 3.23 12.55
C GLY A 57 -11.17 2.89 14.03
N GLN A 58 -10.53 1.80 14.49
CA GLN A 58 -10.55 1.35 15.88
C GLN A 58 -9.36 1.85 16.71
N SER A 59 -8.37 2.50 16.06
CA SER A 59 -7.13 3.00 16.70
C SER A 59 -7.20 4.46 17.10
#